data_AF-A0A453LS47-F1
#
_entry.id   AF-A0A453LS47-F1
#
_cell.length_a   1.000
_cell.length_b   1.000
_cell.length_c   1.000
_cell.angle_alpha   90.00
_cell.angle_beta   90.00
_cell.angle_gamma   90.00
#
_symmetry.space_group_name_H-M   'P 1'
#
loop_
_entity.id
_entity.type
_entity.pdbx_description
1 polymer ?
#
loop_
_entity_poly.entity_id
_entity_poly.type
_entity_poly.pdbx_seq_one_letter_code
_entity_poly.pdbx_strand_id
1 'polypeptide(L)' 'KLDSVHELLKRDYQLRPVAIEIFSMDGCNELLVFHKKEREEVFRTLIAMNLPRNSMFVFLILCSYIR' A
#
# COMPACT_ATOMS: atom_id res chain seq x y z
N LYS A 1 -10.33 15.01 -6.30
CA LYS A 1 -8.98 15.52 -5.92
C LYS A 1 -8.17 14.28 -5.56
N LEU A 2 -7.42 13.77 -6.52
CA LEU A 2 -6.82 12.41 -6.57
C LEU A 2 -5.33 12.41 -6.15
N ASP A 3 -4.86 13.50 -5.55
CA ASP A 3 -3.46 13.71 -5.13
C ASP A 3 -3.17 13.28 -3.69
N SER A 4 -4.18 12.74 -2.99
CA SER A 4 -4.22 12.79 -1.54
C SER A 4 -3.46 11.69 -0.80
N VAL A 5 -2.91 10.62 -1.36
CA VAL A 5 -1.95 9.83 -0.53
C VAL A 5 -0.85 10.78 -0.06
N HIS A 6 -0.39 10.71 1.17
CA HIS A 6 0.63 11.60 1.72
C HIS A 6 1.93 10.82 1.84
N GLU A 7 1.82 9.57 2.29
CA GLU A 7 2.95 8.76 2.71
C GLU A 7 2.60 7.27 2.64
N LEU A 8 3.63 6.44 2.43
CA LEU A 8 3.57 4.99 2.45
C LEU A 8 4.50 4.51 3.58
N LEU A 9 3.94 3.83 4.58
CA LEU A 9 4.72 3.32 5.72
C LEU A 9 4.67 1.79 5.78
N LYS A 10 5.82 1.17 6.08
CA LYS A 10 5.86 -0.26 6.41
C LYS A 10 5.36 -0.44 7.84
N ARG A 11 4.46 -1.39 8.04
CA ARG A 11 3.88 -1.72 9.35
C ARG A 11 4.03 -3.20 9.67
N ASP A 12 4.04 -3.45 10.98
CA ASP A 12 3.84 -4.79 11.52
C ASP A 12 2.35 -4.97 11.81
N TYR A 13 1.80 -6.10 11.38
CA TYR A 13 0.43 -6.50 11.69
C TYR A 13 0.46 -7.81 12.46
N GLN A 14 -0.12 -7.82 13.66
CA GLN A 14 -0.06 -8.96 14.58
C GLN A 14 1.39 -9.45 14.81
N LEU A 15 2.31 -8.51 15.06
CA LEU A 15 3.76 -8.77 15.26
C LEU A 15 4.48 -9.36 14.04
N ARG A 16 3.86 -9.32 12.85
CA ARG A 16 4.46 -9.80 11.61
C ARG A 16 4.73 -8.62 10.67
N PRO A 17 5.93 -8.50 10.08
CA PRO A 17 6.30 -7.42 9.16
C PRO A 17 5.67 -7.60 7.78
N VAL A 18 4.34 -7.59 7.73
CA VAL A 18 3.54 -7.99 6.56
C VAL A 18 2.49 -6.95 6.20
N ALA A 19 2.62 -5.70 6.62
CA ALA A 19 1.66 -4.66 6.25
C ALA A 19 2.30 -3.39 5.68
N ILE A 20 1.52 -2.69 4.87
CA ILE A 20 1.83 -1.35 4.33
C ILE A 20 0.64 -0.47 4.65
N GLU A 21 0.89 0.67 5.28
CA GLU A 21 -0.11 1.69 5.55
C GLU A 21 0.04 2.83 4.54
N ILE A 22 -1.08 3.18 3.92
CA ILE A 22 -1.21 4.28 2.97
C ILE A 22 -1.91 5.39 3.71
N PHE A 23 -1.19 6.48 3.97
CA PHE A 23 -1.77 7.67 4.56
C PHE A 23 -2.36 8.53 3.47
N SER A 24 -3.54 9.09 3.70
CA SER A 24 -4.14 10.04 2.77
C SER A 24 -4.48 11.36 3.46
N MET A 25 -4.30 12.48 2.75
CA MET A 25 -4.55 13.86 3.16
C MET A 25 -6.04 14.15 3.40
N ASP A 26 -6.93 13.30 2.89
CA ASP A 26 -8.36 13.31 3.20
C ASP A 26 -8.69 12.54 4.49
N GLY A 27 -7.68 12.00 5.18
CA GLY A 27 -7.82 11.24 6.41
C GLY A 27 -8.27 9.80 6.21
N CYS A 28 -8.45 9.35 4.96
CA CYS A 28 -8.80 7.97 4.65
C CYS A 28 -7.52 7.13 4.50
N ASN A 29 -7.04 6.63 5.63
CA ASN A 29 -5.87 5.74 5.64
C ASN A 29 -6.28 4.31 5.29
N GLU A 30 -5.48 3.64 4.47
CA GLU A 30 -5.69 2.25 4.09
C GLU A 30 -4.56 1.38 4.63
N LEU A 31 -4.89 0.26 5.27
CA LEU A 31 -3.92 -0.71 5.75
C LEU A 31 -3.98 -1.98 4.90
N LEU A 32 -2.90 -2.24 4.18
CA LEU A 32 -2.74 -3.42 3.35
C LEU A 32 -1.99 -4.48 4.14
N VAL A 33 -2.61 -5.64 4.34
CA VAL A 33 -2.02 -6.78 5.05
C VAL A 33 -1.76 -7.90 4.05
N PHE A 34 -0.52 -8.38 4.04
CA PHE A 34 -0.02 -9.44 3.18
C PHE A 34 0.11 -10.74 3.99
N HIS A 35 -0.03 -11.88 3.34
CA HIS A 35 0.11 -13.19 3.99
C HIS A 35 1.56 -13.72 3.99
N LYS A 36 2.43 -13.20 3.12
CA LYS A 36 3.82 -13.67 2.91
C LYS A 36 4.83 -12.50 2.89
N LYS A 37 6.08 -12.79 2.48
CA LYS A 37 7.20 -11.83 2.34
C LYS A 37 7.07 -10.86 1.16
N GLU A 38 5.91 -10.78 0.52
CA GLU A 38 5.64 -9.93 -0.66
C GLU A 38 5.67 -8.43 -0.35
N ARG A 39 5.54 -8.06 0.94
CA ARG A 39 5.56 -6.67 1.41
C ARG A 39 6.68 -5.84 0.79
N GLU A 40 7.91 -6.34 0.78
CA GLU A 40 9.07 -5.56 0.31
C GLU A 40 9.03 -5.32 -1.20
N GLU A 41 8.59 -6.30 -1.98
CA GLU A 41 8.45 -6.17 -3.42
C GLU A 41 7.33 -5.19 -3.76
N VAL A 42 6.16 -5.38 -3.16
CA VAL A 42 5.00 -4.50 -3.33
C VAL A 42 5.35 -3.07 -2.91
N PHE A 43 6.03 -2.87 -1.77
CA PHE A 43 6.43 -1.54 -1.30
C PHE A 43 7.36 -0.85 -2.30
N ARG A 44 8.37 -1.57 -2.83
CA ARG A 44 9.27 -1.02 -3.86
C ARG A 44 8.53 -0.66 -5.14
N THR A 45 7.60 -1.51 -5.58
CA THR A 45 6.76 -1.25 -6.76
C THR A 45 5.89 -0.02 -6.55
N LEU A 46 5.24 0.11 -5.39
CA LEU A 46 4.39 1.26 -5.06
C LEU A 46 5.17 2.58 -5.05
N ILE A 47 6.39 2.58 -4.49
CA ILE A 47 7.28 3.75 -4.51
C ILE A 47 7.75 4.07 -5.94
N ALA A 48 8.17 3.06 -6.70
CA ALA A 48 8.71 3.24 -8.05
C ALA A 48 7.66 3.71 -9.06
N MET A 49 6.40 3.32 -8.87
CA MET A 49 5.34 3.64 -9.82
C MET A 49 4.88 5.10 -9.76
N ASN A 50 5.26 5.87 -8.71
CA ASN A 50 4.92 7.28 -8.53
C ASN A 50 3.45 7.58 -8.92
N LEU A 51 2.56 6.61 -8.65
CA LEU A 51 1.23 6.53 -9.27
C LEU A 51 0.41 7.76 -8.86
N PRO A 52 -0.42 8.32 -9.75
CA PRO A 52 -1.52 9.14 -9.31
C PRO A 52 -2.35 8.30 -8.33
N ARG A 53 -2.45 8.82 -7.13
CA ARG A 53 -2.79 8.16 -5.87
C ARG A 53 -4.25 7.74 -5.83
N ASN A 54 -4.60 6.80 -6.68
CA ASN A 54 -5.95 6.30 -6.83
C ASN A 54 -6.02 4.94 -6.13
N SER A 55 -6.70 4.90 -4.98
CA SER A 55 -6.88 3.69 -4.14
C SER A 55 -7.34 2.47 -4.96
N MET A 56 -8.20 2.68 -5.96
CA MET A 56 -8.66 1.63 -6.88
C MET A 56 -7.55 0.96 -7.70
N PHE A 57 -6.58 1.73 -8.21
CA PHE A 57 -5.47 1.18 -9.01
C PHE A 57 -4.46 0.45 -8.13
N VAL A 58 -4.23 0.98 -6.93
CA VAL A 58 -3.44 0.32 -5.89
C VAL A 58 -4.08 -1.03 -5.53
N PHE A 59 -5.39 -1.07 -5.28
CA PHE A 59 -6.13 -2.31 -5.01
C PHE A 59 -6.05 -3.33 -6.15
N LEU A 60 -6.18 -2.91 -7.41
CA LEU A 60 -6.08 -3.80 -8.58
C LEU A 60 -4.69 -4.43 -8.75
N ILE A 61 -3.64 -3.64 -8.56
CA ILE A 61 -2.25 -4.14 -8.61
C ILE A 61 -2.01 -5.10 -7.45
N LEU A 62 -2.48 -4.76 -6.24
CA LEU A 62 -2.39 -5.63 -5.08
C LEU A 62 -3.13 -6.96 -5.26
N CYS A 63 -4.33 -6.94 -5.83
CA CYS A 63 -5.06 -8.16 -6.17
C CYS A 63 -4.28 -9.06 -7.14
N SER A 64 -3.41 -8.47 -7.98
CA SER A 64 -2.54 -9.23 -8.88
C SER A 64 -1.34 -9.86 -8.15
N TYR A 65 -0.90 -9.27 -7.03
CA TYR A 65 0.18 -9.78 -6.17
C TYR A 65 -0.30 -10.76 -5.09
N ILE A 66 -1.60 -10.78 -4.76
CA ILE A 66 -2.19 -11.66 -3.71
C ILE A 66 -2.69 -13.00 -4.30
N ARG A 67 -2.42 -13.29 -5.58
CA ARG A 67 -2.90 -14.51 -6.26
C ARG A 67 -2.06 -15.75 -5.94
#